data_AF-A0A7C1CMZ6-F1
#
_entry.id   AF-A0A7C1CMZ6-F1
#
_cell.length_a   1.000
_cell.length_b   1.000
_cell.length_c   1.000
_cell.angle_alpha   90.00
_cell.angle_beta   90.00
_cell.angle_gamma   90.00
#
_symmetry.space_group_name_H-M   'P 1'
#
loop_
_entity.id
_entity.type
_entity.pdbx_description
1 polymer ?
#
loop_
_entity_poly.entity_id
_entity_poly.type
_entity_poly.pdbx_seq_one_letter_code
_entity_poly.pdbx_strand_id
1 'polypeptide(L)' 'MQAIRQTMRAPENRELRIHLPDEIAPNAAIEIIVMYDETQNTRADKINGLKAAMNDELFKHDLKEIASDFASVDMEGWNA' A
#
# COMPACT_ATOMS: atom_id res chain seq x y z
N MET A 1 -13.22 -13.60 -23.76
CA MET A 1 -12.32 -12.43 -23.63
C MET A 1 -10.90 -12.96 -23.55
N GLN A 2 -10.02 -12.53 -24.44
CA GLN A 2 -8.59 -12.87 -24.40
C GLN A 2 -7.82 -11.67 -23.84
N ALA A 3 -6.85 -11.93 -22.97
CA ALA A 3 -6.06 -10.89 -22.31
C ALA A 3 -4.57 -11.07 -22.64
N ILE A 4 -3.94 -10.00 -23.11
CA ILE A 4 -2.50 -9.94 -23.35
C ILE A 4 -1.88 -9.10 -22.24
N ARG A 5 -1.00 -9.70 -21.44
CA ARG A 5 -0.27 -8.98 -20.38
C ARG A 5 1.10 -8.57 -20.90
N GLN A 6 1.33 -7.25 -20.99
CA GLN A 6 2.63 -6.68 -21.27
C GLN A 6 3.06 -5.79 -20.10
N THR A 7 4.30 -5.96 -19.63
CA THR A 7 4.90 -5.11 -18.59
C THR A 7 5.98 -4.25 -19.23
N MET A 8 5.84 -2.93 -19.12
CA MET A 8 6.76 -1.95 -19.67
C MET A 8 7.15 -0.94 -18.59
N ARG A 9 8.37 -0.40 -18.65
CA ARG A 9 8.75 0.75 -17.83
C ARG A 9 8.19 2.02 -18.46
N ALA A 10 7.72 2.95 -17.61
CA ALA A 10 7.27 4.25 -18.07
C ALA A 10 8.45 5.02 -18.71
N PRO A 11 8.34 5.45 -19.98
CA PRO A 11 9.39 6.23 -20.64
C PRO A 11 9.37 7.68 -20.15
N GLU A 12 10.47 8.42 -20.34
CA GLU A 12 10.61 9.81 -19.89
C GLU A 12 9.58 10.75 -20.52
N ASN A 13 9.21 10.51 -21.78
CA ASN A 13 8.19 11.27 -22.50
C ASN A 13 6.75 10.93 -22.06
N ARG A 14 6.57 9.96 -21.16
CA ARG A 14 5.28 9.50 -20.63
C ARG A 14 4.30 8.97 -21.68
N GLU A 15 4.78 8.59 -22.86
CA GLU A 15 3.96 7.98 -23.92
C GLU A 15 4.23 6.48 -24.02
N LEU A 16 3.19 5.67 -23.89
CA LEU A 16 3.25 4.23 -24.17
C LEU A 16 2.68 3.95 -25.56
N ARG A 17 3.42 3.18 -26.37
CA ARG A 17 2.97 2.70 -27.68
C ARG A 17 2.77 1.19 -27.62
N ILE A 18 1.55 0.73 -27.88
CA ILE A 18 1.18 -0.68 -27.89
C ILE A 18 0.95 -1.09 -29.34
N HIS A 19 1.63 -2.15 -29.78
CA HIS A 19 1.36 -2.76 -31.08
C HIS A 19 0.36 -3.91 -30.87
N LEU A 20 -0.78 -3.82 -31.55
CA LEU A 20 -1.80 -4.85 -31.50
C LEU A 20 -1.40 -6.04 -32.38
N PRO A 21 -1.61 -7.28 -31.95
CA PRO A 21 -1.42 -8.45 -32.80
C PRO A 21 -2.37 -8.46 -34.01
N ASP A 22 -1.93 -9.07 -35.10
CA ASP A 22 -2.67 -9.14 -36.37
C ASP A 22 -3.97 -9.95 -36.27
N GLU A 23 -4.13 -10.78 -35.24
CA GLU A 23 -5.33 -11.59 -35.02
C GLU A 23 -6.52 -10.74 -34.49
N ILE A 24 -6.29 -9.50 -34.05
CA ILE A 24 -7.35 -8.60 -33.59
C ILE A 24 -8.01 -7.95 -34.80
N ALA A 25 -9.32 -8.17 -34.95
CA ALA A 25 -10.09 -7.60 -36.05
C ALA A 25 -10.05 -6.06 -36.07
N PRO A 26 -10.02 -5.42 -37.26
CA PRO A 26 -10.13 -3.97 -37.37
C PRO A 26 -11.37 -3.45 -36.63
N ASN A 27 -11.21 -2.36 -35.88
CA ASN A 27 -12.26 -1.72 -35.07
C ASN A 27 -12.83 -2.58 -33.93
N ALA A 28 -12.16 -3.66 -33.54
CA ALA A 28 -12.53 -4.39 -32.33
C ALA A 28 -12.44 -3.46 -31.10
N ALA A 29 -13.37 -3.61 -30.16
CA ALA A 29 -13.32 -2.90 -28.89
C ALA A 29 -12.17 -3.46 -28.03
N ILE A 30 -11.30 -2.58 -27.54
CA ILE A 30 -10.12 -2.94 -26.75
C ILE A 30 -10.15 -2.14 -25.44
N GLU A 31 -9.90 -2.83 -24.34
CA GLU A 31 -9.75 -2.24 -23.01
C GLU A 31 -8.26 -2.25 -22.63
N ILE A 32 -7.77 -1.13 -22.08
CA ILE A 32 -6.39 -0.98 -21.61
C ILE A 32 -6.43 -0.71 -20.10
N ILE A 33 -5.75 -1.55 -19.33
CA ILE A 33 -5.63 -1.40 -17.87
C ILE A 33 -4.19 -0.95 -17.56
N VAL A 34 -4.05 0.22 -16.94
CA VAL A 34 -2.75 0.77 -16.51
C VAL A 34 -2.62 0.60 -15.00
N MET A 35 -1.58 -0.13 -14.58
CA MET A 35 -1.20 -0.27 -13.17
C MET A 35 0.20 0.32 -12.98
N TYR A 36 0.37 1.19 -11.98
CA TYR A 36 1.66 1.76 -11.62
C TYR A 36 1.79 1.81 -10.10
N ASP A 37 3.01 1.65 -9.60
CA ASP A 37 3.29 1.87 -8.19
C ASP A 37 3.26 3.37 -7.91
N GLU A 38 2.39 3.78 -7.00
CA GLU A 38 2.40 5.14 -6.49
C GLU A 38 3.61 5.29 -5.55
N THR A 39 4.72 5.82 -6.07
CA THR A 39 5.92 6.08 -5.27
C THR A 39 5.75 7.26 -4.30
N GLN A 40 4.55 7.87 -4.21
CA GLN A 40 4.22 8.93 -3.28
C GLN A 40 3.97 8.44 -1.84
N ASN A 41 4.63 7.37 -1.42
CA ASN A 41 4.88 7.13 0.00
C ASN A 41 6.26 7.70 0.31
N THR A 42 6.38 9.03 0.23
CA THR A 42 7.64 9.69 0.59
C THR A 42 7.93 9.38 2.06
N ARG A 43 9.20 9.43 2.45
CA ARG A 43 9.56 9.31 3.87
C ARG A 43 8.78 10.32 4.74
N ALA A 44 8.44 11.48 4.17
CA ALA A 44 7.62 12.49 4.84
C ALA A 44 6.18 12.00 5.08
N ASP A 45 5.55 11.35 4.12
CA ASP A 45 4.18 10.81 4.27
C ASP A 45 4.12 9.72 5.34
N LYS A 46 5.13 8.85 5.39
CA LYS A 46 5.26 7.84 6.45
C LYS A 46 5.43 8.48 7.83
N ILE A 47 6.28 9.52 7.94
CA ILE A 47 6.48 10.25 9.20
C ILE A 47 5.18 10.95 9.62
N ASN A 48 4.44 11.53 8.68
CA ASN A 48 3.16 12.18 8.95
C ASN A 48 2.12 11.17 9.43
N GLY A 49 2.08 9.98 8.83
CA GLY A 49 1.25 8.87 9.31
C GLY A 49 1.56 8.46 10.75
N LEU A 50 2.84 8.33 11.10
CA LEU A 50 3.26 8.02 12.47
C LEU A 50 2.86 9.11 13.47
N LYS A 51 3.02 10.39 13.10
CA LYS A 51 2.60 11.52 13.93
C LYS A 51 1.08 11.56 14.12
N ALA A 52 0.32 11.23 13.08
CA ALA A 52 -1.14 11.15 13.16
C ALA A 52 -1.59 10.01 14.08
N ALA A 53 -0.94 8.84 13.99
CA ALA A 53 -1.24 7.68 14.83
C ALA A 53 -1.04 7.94 16.33
N MET A 54 -0.12 8.82 16.73
CA MET A 54 0.04 9.23 18.14
C MET A 54 -1.23 9.89 18.73
N ASN A 55 -2.06 10.49 17.88
CA ASN A 55 -3.30 11.14 18.29
C ASN A 55 -4.54 10.27 18.04
N ASP A 56 -4.37 9.09 17.44
CA ASP A 56 -5.46 8.16 17.15
C ASP A 56 -5.97 7.51 18.44
N GLU A 57 -7.28 7.59 18.66
CA GLU A 57 -7.89 7.12 19.91
C GLU A 57 -7.94 5.59 20.01
N LEU A 58 -8.01 4.88 18.88
CA LEU A 58 -7.95 3.42 18.86
C LEU A 58 -6.54 2.95 19.23
N PHE A 59 -5.52 3.56 18.62
CA PHE A 59 -4.12 3.31 18.96
C PHE A 59 -3.80 3.57 20.44
N LYS A 60 -4.32 4.67 21.01
CA LYS A 60 -4.17 4.96 22.45
C LYS A 60 -4.90 3.95 23.34
N HIS A 61 -6.07 3.48 22.91
CA HIS A 61 -6.82 2.46 23.62
C HIS A 61 -6.02 1.16 23.67
N ASP A 62 -5.51 0.70 22.52
CA ASP A 62 -4.70 -0.51 22.42
C ASP A 62 -3.43 -0.42 23.29
N LEU A 63 -2.76 0.73 23.31
CA LEU A 63 -1.60 0.96 24.18
C LEU A 63 -1.96 0.88 25.67
N LYS A 64 -3.13 1.37 26.08
CA LYS A 64 -3.58 1.29 27.48
C LYS A 64 -3.91 -0.15 27.88
N GLU A 65 -4.53 -0.91 26.99
CA GLU A 65 -4.85 -2.32 27.21
C GLU A 65 -3.56 -3.12 27.42
N ILE A 66 -2.59 -2.97 26.52
CA ILE A 66 -1.27 -3.60 26.65
C ILE A 66 -0.58 -3.18 27.95
N ALA A 67 -0.56 -1.87 28.28
CA ALA A 67 0.05 -1.40 29.52
C ALA A 67 -0.63 -1.97 30.78
N SER A 68 -1.95 -2.18 30.74
CA SER A 68 -2.70 -2.81 31.82
C SER A 68 -2.34 -4.29 31.98
N ASP A 69 -2.12 -5.01 30.89
CA ASP A 69 -1.71 -6.42 30.95
C ASP A 69 -0.33 -6.56 31.61
N PHE A 70 0.60 -5.66 31.28
CA PHE A 70 1.93 -5.66 31.90
C PHE A 70 1.96 -5.14 33.34
N ALA A 71 0.95 -4.38 33.79
CA ALA A 71 0.84 -3.95 35.18
C ALA A 71 0.66 -5.12 36.16
N SER A 72 0.11 -6.24 35.70
CA SER A 72 -0.03 -7.47 36.50
C SER A 72 1.29 -8.21 36.71
N VAL A 73 2.26 -8.05 35.79
CA VAL A 73 3.57 -8.71 35.82
C VAL A 73 4.53 -8.00 36.80
N ASP A 74 4.45 -6.67 36.91
CA ASP A 74 5.27 -5.90 37.88
C ASP A 74 4.78 -6.05 39.34
N MET A 75 3.55 -6.53 39.56
CA MET A 75 3.00 -6.78 40.90
C MET A 75 3.21 -8.21 41.42
N GLU A 76 3.71 -9.13 40.59
CA GLU A 76 4.28 -10.38 41.08
C GLU A 76 5.67 -10.10 41.67
N GLY A 77 5.67 -9.50 42.86
CA GLY A 77 6.84 -9.40 43.70
C GLY A 77 7.51 -10.76 43.80
N TRP A 78 8.82 -10.78 43.63
CA TRP A 78 9.69 -11.92 43.90
C TRP A 78 9.54 -12.32 45.38
N ASN A 79 8.49 -13.03 45.73
CA ASN A 79 8.33 -13.68 47.02
C ASN A 79 9.07 -15.03 46.92
N ALA A 80 10.41 -14.94 46.99
CA ALA A 80 11.30 -16.04 47.33
C ALA A 80 11.45 -16.14 48.85
#